data_AF-A0A3N7ILH1-F1
#
_entry.id   AF-A0A3N7ILH1-F1
#
_cell.length_a   1.000
_cell.length_b   1.000
_cell.length_c   1.000
_cell.angle_alpha   90.00
_cell.angle_beta   90.00
_cell.angle_gamma   90.00
#
_symmetry.space_group_name_H-M   'P 1'
#
loop_
_entity.id
_entity.type
_entity.pdbx_description
1 polymer ?
#
loop_
_entity_poly.entity_id
_entity_poly.type
_entity_poly.pdbx_seq_one_letter_code
_entity_poly.pdbx_strand_id
1 'polypeptide(L)'
;MIRIGNFFFRYRNYLFIFLYLALFIPSPPIFSEHTFGPKYYLYPLIIGLCITFAGQLIRGATISLAYIVRGGKDKKVYAEQLVTHGIFAHCRNPLYVGNILML
;
A
#
# COMPACT_ATOMS: atom_id res chain seq x y z
N MET A 1 24.65 -11.65 -4.71
CA MET A 1 23.67 -10.60 -4.33
C MET A 1 22.61 -10.34 -5.40
N ILE A 2 22.97 -10.16 -6.67
CA ILE A 2 22.01 -9.89 -7.78
C ILE A 2 20.94 -10.99 -7.94
N ARG A 3 21.33 -12.27 -7.80
CA ARG A 3 20.42 -13.43 -7.95
C ARG A 3 19.28 -13.42 -6.92
N ILE A 4 19.59 -13.02 -5.68
CA ILE A 4 18.62 -12.93 -4.57
C ILE A 4 17.65 -11.76 -4.81
N GLY A 5 18.16 -10.61 -5.25
CA GLY A 5 17.31 -9.45 -5.60
C GLY A 5 16.33 -9.76 -6.73
N ASN A 6 16.79 -10.44 -7.79
CA ASN A 6 15.94 -10.86 -8.90
C ASN A 6 14.85 -11.87 -8.47
N PHE A 7 15.18 -12.76 -7.53
CA PHE A 7 14.21 -13.68 -6.95
C PHE A 7 13.09 -12.90 -6.22
N PHE A 8 13.45 -12.06 -5.24
CA PHE A 8 12.44 -11.29 -4.50
C PHE A 8 11.64 -10.36 -5.41
N PHE A 9 12.26 -9.74 -6.42
CA PHE A 9 11.53 -8.90 -7.38
C PHE A 9 10.49 -9.69 -8.18
N ARG A 10 10.82 -10.91 -8.61
CA ARG A 10 9.93 -11.78 -9.38
C ARG A 10 8.75 -12.31 -8.56
N TYR A 11 9.00 -12.65 -7.28
CA TYR A 11 8.03 -13.32 -6.41
C TYR A 11 7.36 -12.40 -5.37
N ARG A 12 7.61 -11.08 -5.40
CA ARG A 12 7.06 -10.11 -4.43
C ARG A 12 5.54 -10.19 -4.24
N ASN A 13 4.80 -10.53 -5.30
CA ASN A 13 3.33 -10.57 -5.25
C ASN A 13 2.79 -11.75 -4.43
N TYR A 14 3.56 -12.83 -4.22
CA TYR A 14 3.10 -13.99 -3.46
C TYR A 14 2.86 -13.66 -1.98
N LEU A 15 3.59 -12.70 -1.43
CA LEU A 15 3.39 -12.25 -0.05
C LEU A 15 1.96 -11.75 0.19
N PHE A 16 1.38 -11.06 -0.79
CA PHE A 16 0.01 -10.53 -0.67
C PHE A 16 -1.05 -11.62 -0.60
N ILE A 17 -0.81 -12.81 -1.17
CA ILE A 17 -1.75 -13.94 -1.08
C ILE A 17 -1.93 -14.32 0.39
N PHE A 18 -0.83 -14.48 1.13
CA PHE A 18 -0.87 -14.84 2.54
C PHE A 18 -1.49 -13.72 3.39
N LEU A 19 -1.17 -12.45 3.10
CA LEU A 19 -1.77 -11.32 3.80
C LEU A 19 -3.30 -11.22 3.56
N TYR A 20 -3.77 -11.47 2.34
CA TYR A 20 -5.21 -11.49 2.07
C TYR A 20 -5.91 -12.70 2.68
N LEU A 21 -5.27 -13.87 2.73
CA LEU A 21 -5.81 -15.02 3.45
C LEU A 21 -5.95 -14.71 4.95
N ALA A 22 -5.01 -13.95 5.53
CA ALA A 22 -5.08 -13.56 6.93
C ALA A 22 -6.27 -12.65 7.25
N LEU A 23 -6.86 -11.94 6.27
CA LEU A 23 -8.08 -11.14 6.48
C LEU A 23 -9.31 -11.99 6.83
N PHE A 24 -9.29 -13.29 6.49
CA PHE A 24 -10.36 -14.23 6.83
C PHE A 24 -10.18 -14.85 8.22
N ILE A 25 -9.09 -14.55 8.92
CA ILE A 25 -8.91 -14.98 10.31
C ILE A 25 -9.91 -14.18 11.17
N PRO A 26 -10.85 -14.85 11.85
CA PRO A 26 -11.84 -14.15 12.66
C PRO A 26 -11.12 -13.40 13.79
N SER A 27 -11.49 -12.14 13.97
CA SER A 27 -10.99 -11.31 15.06
C SER A 27 -12.16 -10.80 15.91
N PRO A 28 -11.94 -10.55 17.21
CA PRO A 28 -12.94 -9.90 18.04
C PRO A 28 -13.33 -8.54 17.45
N PRO A 29 -14.61 -8.12 17.57
CA PRO A 29 -15.04 -6.82 17.06
C PRO A 29 -14.30 -5.70 17.79
N ILE A 30 -13.47 -4.96 17.05
CA ILE A 30 -12.72 -3.81 17.57
C ILE A 30 -13.68 -2.68 17.97
N PHE A 31 -14.72 -2.46 17.15
CA PHE A 31 -15.79 -1.50 17.41
C PHE A 31 -17.06 -2.27 17.73
N SER A 32 -17.61 -2.07 18.93
CA SER A 32 -18.85 -2.69 19.38
C SER A 32 -19.80 -1.65 19.96
N GLU A 33 -21.10 -1.91 19.89
CA GLU A 33 -22.12 -1.07 20.50
C GLU A 33 -21.94 -0.94 22.02
N HIS A 34 -21.49 -2.02 22.69
CA HIS A 34 -21.22 -1.99 24.13
C HIS A 34 -20.15 -0.97 24.51
N THR A 35 -19.09 -0.83 23.70
CA THR A 35 -17.97 0.07 23.99
C THR A 35 -18.16 1.49 23.45
N PHE A 36 -18.81 1.63 22.29
CA PHE A 36 -18.88 2.89 21.53
C PHE A 36 -20.32 3.42 21.34
N GLY A 37 -21.31 2.75 21.93
CA GLY A 37 -22.72 3.14 21.88
C GLY A 37 -23.42 2.78 20.55
N PRO A 38 -24.69 3.18 20.39
CA PRO A 38 -25.54 2.77 19.26
C PRO A 38 -25.04 3.28 17.89
N LYS A 39 -24.14 4.28 17.89
CA LYS A 39 -23.53 4.85 16.67
C LYS A 39 -22.09 4.39 16.44
N TYR A 40 -21.69 3.25 17.03
CA TYR A 40 -20.32 2.73 16.92
C TYR A 40 -19.82 2.57 15.48
N TYR A 41 -20.72 2.33 14.52
CA TYR A 41 -20.39 2.15 13.10
C TYR A 41 -19.81 3.41 12.43
N LEU A 42 -20.04 4.60 13.00
CA LEU A 42 -19.49 5.84 12.44
C LEU A 42 -17.97 5.92 12.60
N TYR A 43 -17.41 5.33 13.67
CA TYR A 43 -15.97 5.33 13.91
C TYR A 43 -15.18 4.59 12.81
N PRO A 44 -15.43 3.29 12.54
CA PRO A 44 -14.73 2.58 11.47
C PRO A 44 -15.03 3.20 10.09
N LEU A 45 -16.23 3.73 9.87
CA LEU A 45 -16.58 4.40 8.62
C LEU A 45 -15.70 5.64 8.36
N ILE A 46 -15.63 6.57 9.33
CA ILE A 46 -14.85 7.80 9.18
C ILE A 46 -13.37 7.49 9.11
N ILE A 47 -12.87 6.60 9.98
CA ILE A 47 -11.45 6.20 9.99
C ILE A 47 -11.08 5.54 8.66
N GLY A 48 -11.87 4.58 8.19
CA GLY A 48 -11.63 3.90 6.91
C GLY A 48 -11.66 4.87 5.73
N LEU A 49 -12.58 5.83 5.73
CA LEU A 49 -12.67 6.86 4.71
C LEU A 49 -11.43 7.76 4.72
N CYS A 50 -11.01 8.26 5.89
CA CYS A 50 -9.78 9.04 6.03
C CYS A 50 -8.55 8.28 5.53
N ILE A 51 -8.42 7.00 5.89
CA ILE A 51 -7.32 6.14 5.44
C ILE A 51 -7.32 5.97 3.92
N THR A 52 -8.49 5.67 3.35
CA THR A 52 -8.66 5.50 1.89
C THR A 52 -8.32 6.78 1.13
N PHE A 53 -8.80 7.92 1.60
CA PHE A 53 -8.48 9.23 1.01
C PHE A 53 -6.99 9.55 1.08
N ALA A 54 -6.34 9.28 2.22
CA ALA A 54 -4.89 9.46 2.34
C ALA A 54 -4.13 8.57 1.34
N GLY A 55 -4.57 7.32 1.14
CA GLY A 55 -4.01 6.42 0.14
C GLY A 55 -4.08 6.98 -1.29
N GLN A 56 -5.24 7.54 -1.66
CA GLN A 56 -5.44 8.20 -2.95
C GLN A 56 -4.54 9.44 -3.11
N LEU A 57 -4.43 10.27 -2.07
CA LEU A 57 -3.56 11.45 -2.10
C LEU A 57 -2.09 11.06 -2.28
N ILE A 58 -1.60 10.06 -1.54
CA ILE A 58 -0.21 9.57 -1.67
C ILE A 58 0.03 9.03 -3.08
N ARG A 59 -0.92 8.26 -3.62
CA ARG A 59 -0.83 7.71 -4.98
C ARG A 59 -0.83 8.82 -6.04
N GLY A 60 -1.76 9.76 -5.94
CA GLY A 60 -1.86 10.90 -6.84
C GLY A 60 -0.60 11.77 -6.80
N ALA A 61 -0.14 12.13 -5.61
CA ALA A 61 1.08 12.92 -5.42
C ALA A 61 2.31 12.18 -5.97
N THR A 62 2.41 10.86 -5.77
CA THR A 62 3.52 10.06 -6.33
C THR A 62 3.56 10.09 -7.85
N ILE A 63 2.40 9.99 -8.52
CA ILE A 63 2.29 10.01 -9.98
C ILE A 63 2.57 11.42 -10.52
N SER A 64 2.11 12.47 -9.82
CA SER A 64 2.24 13.86 -10.27
C SER A 64 3.63 14.47 -10.04
N LEU A 65 4.34 14.08 -8.96
CA LEU A 65 5.64 14.66 -8.58
C LEU A 65 6.84 14.00 -9.26
N ALA A 66 6.68 12.79 -9.79
CA ALA A 66 7.73 12.10 -10.51
C ALA A 66 7.13 11.52 -11.79
N TYR A 67 7.68 11.90 -12.95
CA TYR A 67 7.35 11.23 -14.21
C TYR A 67 7.98 9.82 -14.16
N ILE A 68 7.27 8.88 -13.53
CA ILE A 68 7.76 7.52 -13.33
C ILE A 68 7.65 6.79 -14.66
N VAL A 69 8.72 6.79 -15.44
CA VAL A 69 8.96 5.71 -16.39
C VAL A 69 8.94 4.43 -15.56
N ARG A 70 8.03 3.50 -15.86
CA ARG A 70 7.85 2.27 -15.07
C ARG A 70 9.19 1.56 -14.91
N GLY A 71 9.76 1.62 -13.70
CA GLY A 71 11.07 1.04 -13.37
C GLY A 71 11.16 -0.47 -13.51
N GLY A 72 10.06 -1.14 -13.90
CA GLY A 72 10.09 -2.52 -14.32
C GLY A 72 9.10 -2.79 -15.44
N LYS A 73 9.56 -3.55 -16.44
CA LYS A 73 8.79 -4.07 -17.57
C LYS A 73 9.02 -5.58 -17.64
N ASP A 74 7.97 -6.37 -17.83
CA ASP A 74 8.06 -7.84 -17.96
C ASP A 74 8.83 -8.54 -16.82
N LYS A 75 8.62 -8.10 -15.57
CA LYS A 75 9.30 -8.60 -14.36
C LYS A 75 10.83 -8.45 -14.37
N LYS A 76 11.36 -7.56 -15.22
CA LYS A 76 12.75 -7.12 -15.22
C LYS A 76 12.84 -5.66 -14.79
N VAL A 77 13.95 -5.28 -14.17
CA VAL A 77 14.24 -3.89 -13.82
C VAL A 77 14.52 -3.13 -15.12
N TYR A 78 13.70 -2.12 -15.39
CA TYR A 78 13.73 -1.26 -16.56
C TYR A 78 13.67 0.19 -16.07
N ALA A 79 14.65 0.59 -15.27
CA ALA A 79 14.76 1.95 -14.75
C ALA A 79 16.02 2.58 -15.35
N GLU A 80 15.86 3.68 -16.08
CA GLU A 80 16.99 4.45 -16.63
C GLU A 80 17.68 5.26 -15.53
N GLN A 81 16.93 5.70 -14.51
CA GLN A 81 17.42 6.49 -13.39
C GLN A 81 16.71 6.09 -12.09
N LEU A 82 17.42 6.25 -10.96
CA LEU A 82 16.87 6.03 -9.62
C LEU A 82 16.24 7.33 -9.11
N VAL A 83 14.94 7.30 -8.84
CA VAL A 83 14.22 8.45 -8.26
C VAL A 83 14.41 8.45 -6.74
N THR A 84 15.02 9.51 -6.20
CA THR A 84 15.32 9.65 -4.76
C THR A 84 14.75 10.93 -4.13
N HIS A 85 14.15 11.82 -4.91
CA HIS A 85 13.63 13.10 -4.45
C HIS A 85 12.10 13.08 -4.18
N GLY A 86 11.60 14.09 -3.48
CA GLY A 86 10.17 14.21 -3.17
C GLY A 86 9.68 13.08 -2.27
N ILE A 87 8.52 12.50 -2.58
CA ILE A 87 7.94 11.41 -1.78
C ILE A 87 8.86 10.16 -1.74
N PHE A 88 9.67 9.95 -2.79
CA PHE A 88 10.63 8.85 -2.83
C PHE A 88 11.77 8.98 -1.81
N ALA A 89 12.01 10.17 -1.26
CA ALA A 89 12.96 10.38 -0.15
C ALA A 89 12.43 9.81 1.17
N HIS A 90 11.11 9.77 1.34
CA HIS A 90 10.46 9.27 2.56
C HIS A 90 10.16 7.77 2.47
N CYS A 91 9.83 7.25 1.29
CA CYS A 91 9.55 5.84 1.08
C CYS A 91 10.05 5.38 -0.29
N ARG A 92 10.69 4.20 -0.35
CA ARG A 92 11.19 3.60 -1.60
C ARG A 92 10.09 3.24 -2.60
N ASN A 93 8.87 3.04 -2.12
CA ASN A 93 7.75 2.46 -2.86
C ASN A 93 6.40 3.14 -2.51
N PRO A 94 6.28 4.46 -2.69
CA PRO A 94 5.13 5.21 -2.18
C PRO A 94 3.81 4.87 -2.90
N LEU A 95 3.87 4.43 -4.16
CA LEU A 95 2.73 3.85 -4.88
C LEU A 95 2.16 2.61 -4.18
N TYR A 96 3.01 1.76 -3.62
CA TYR A 96 2.55 0.57 -2.88
C TYR A 96 1.92 0.95 -1.55
N VAL A 97 2.45 1.98 -0.87
CA VAL A 97 1.84 2.52 0.35
C VAL A 97 0.45 3.04 0.05
N GLY A 98 0.31 3.87 -0.99
CA GLY A 98 -1.00 4.38 -1.42
C GLY A 98 -1.99 3.25 -1.74
N ASN A 99 -1.56 2.22 -2.47
CA ASN A 99 -2.41 1.08 -2.82
C ASN A 99 -2.86 0.26 -1.59
N ILE A 100 -1.99 0.08 -0.58
CA ILE A 100 -2.34 -0.66 0.64
C ILE A 100 -3.34 0.14 1.49
N LEU A 101 -3.19 1.46 1.57
CA LEU A 101 -4.11 2.32 2.33
C LEU A 101 -5.49 2.47 1.67
N MET A 102 -5.61 2.17 0.38
CA MET A 102 -6.91 2.17 -0.32
C MET A 102 -7.73 0.90 -0.10
N LEU A 103 -7.11 -0.14 0.48
CA LEU A 103 -7.67 -1.47 0.68
C LEU A 103 -8.35 -1.58 2.04
#